data_AF-A0A2A2LKG5-F1
#
_entry.id   AF-A0A2A2LKG5-F1
#
_cell.length_a   1.000
_cell.length_b   1.000
_cell.length_c   1.000
_cell.angle_alpha   90.00
_cell.angle_beta   90.00
_cell.angle_gamma   90.00
#
_symmetry.space_group_name_H-M   'P 1'
#
loop_
_entity.id
_entity.type
_entity.pdbx_description
1 polymer ?
#
loop_
_entity_poly.entity_id
_entity_poly.type
_entity_poly.pdbx_seq_one_letter_code
_entity_poly.pdbx_strand_id
1 'polypeptide(L)'
;MSKLVNEGVLTEENFRIGLTKVFFKAGVLAHLEDVRDEKLSQIITGFQAQIRWYLGLTDRKRKMEQRAGLLIVQRNVRSWCTLRTWEWFKLFGKVKPMLKAGKEAEEMEKMNEKMKDIQDSLAREEKLRKELEDSSTKLLEEKNQLFTSLESTKGQLSEAEERLAKLQSQKNDADRQLTELNDRLADSEDRNADVQRAKKKVEAEVESLKKQIQDVENSLRKAESEKQSKDHQIRSLQDEMQQQDEAIAKLNKEKKHQEEINRKLMEDLQSEEDKTNHTSKVKQKLESTLDDLEDSLEREKRSRTELDKQKRKVEGELKIAQESIEESGRQRHDLENNLKKKESELHSANSKLEDEQALVAKLQRQIKEGQSRISELEDELENERQSRSKADRAKADAQRELEELGKLKYDVMCC
;
A
#
# COMPACT_ATOMS: atom_id res chain seq x y z
N MET A 1 30.29 22.71 91.44
CA MET A 1 28.87 22.40 91.16
C MET A 1 28.31 21.38 92.13
N SER A 2 28.90 20.19 92.29
CA SER A 2 28.38 19.13 93.18
C SER A 2 28.16 19.58 94.64
N LYS A 3 29.03 20.43 95.18
CA LYS A 3 28.84 21.01 96.52
C LYS A 3 27.59 21.90 96.63
N LEU A 4 27.35 22.75 95.63
CA LEU A 4 26.16 23.61 95.57
C LEU A 4 24.86 22.81 95.35
N VAL A 5 24.96 21.66 94.68
CA VAL A 5 23.83 20.73 94.54
C VAL A 5 23.55 20.03 95.87
N ASN A 6 24.59 19.56 96.56
CA ASN A 6 24.47 18.91 97.87
C ASN A 6 23.96 19.87 98.97
N GLU A 7 24.29 21.16 98.88
CA GLU A 7 23.80 22.21 99.78
C GLU A 7 22.38 22.68 99.43
N GLY A 8 21.76 22.13 98.37
CA GLY A 8 20.39 22.47 97.95
C GLY A 8 20.25 23.83 97.25
N VAL A 9 21.36 24.50 96.94
CA VAL A 9 21.39 25.81 96.27
C VAL A 9 21.13 25.67 94.76
N LEU A 10 21.45 24.51 94.19
CA LEU A 10 21.23 24.19 92.77
C LEU A 10 20.64 22.80 92.62
N THR A 11 19.84 22.58 91.58
CA THR A 11 19.46 21.24 91.13
C THR A 11 20.23 20.84 89.88
N GLU A 12 20.38 19.55 89.62
CA GLU A 12 21.08 19.05 88.42
C GLU A 12 20.39 19.44 87.11
N GLU A 13 19.12 19.86 87.16
CA GLU A 13 18.39 20.37 86.00
C GLU A 13 18.71 21.83 85.67
N ASN A 14 19.30 22.57 86.62
CA ASN A 14 19.53 24.01 86.49
C ASN A 14 20.78 24.36 85.69
N PHE A 15 21.67 23.39 85.44
CA PHE A 15 22.91 23.61 84.71
C PHE A 15 23.35 22.41 83.85
N ARG A 16 24.25 22.69 82.90
CA ARG A 16 24.97 21.68 82.12
C ARG A 16 26.45 22.07 82.04
N ILE A 17 27.35 21.11 82.25
CA ILE A 17 28.80 21.34 82.22
C ILE A 17 29.31 20.99 80.82
N GLY A 18 30.00 21.93 80.18
CA GLY A 18 30.81 21.72 78.97
C GLY A 18 32.31 21.74 79.29
N LEU A 19 33.16 21.55 78.26
CA LEU A 19 34.63 21.45 78.43
C LEU A 19 35.28 22.73 78.98
N THR A 20 34.79 23.90 78.59
CA THR A 20 35.34 25.20 79.01
C THR A 20 34.30 26.09 79.69
N LYS A 21 33.01 25.79 79.51
CA LYS A 21 31.89 26.65 79.95
C LYS A 21 30.82 25.83 80.65
N VAL A 22 30.19 26.43 81.66
CA VAL A 22 28.99 25.90 82.33
C VAL A 22 27.79 26.73 81.88
N PHE A 23 26.73 26.05 81.47
CA PHE A 23 25.50 26.67 80.98
C PHE A 23 24.43 26.57 82.05
N PHE A 24 23.71 27.67 82.28
CA PHE A 24 22.66 27.76 83.28
C PHE A 24 21.31 28.01 82.62
N LYS A 25 20.22 27.51 83.21
CA LYS A 25 18.87 27.94 82.84
C LYS A 25 18.65 29.40 83.27
N ALA A 26 17.70 30.07 82.62
CA ALA A 26 17.36 31.46 82.93
C ALA A 26 17.02 31.64 84.43
N GLY A 27 17.46 32.74 85.02
CA GLY A 27 17.22 33.08 86.44
C GLY A 27 18.13 32.36 87.45
N VAL A 28 18.73 31.22 87.09
CA VAL A 28 19.61 30.45 87.99
C VAL A 28 20.87 31.24 88.35
N LEU A 29 21.45 31.96 87.37
CA LEU A 29 22.66 32.74 87.61
C LEU A 29 22.40 33.90 88.59
N ALA A 30 21.29 34.61 88.44
CA ALA A 30 20.91 35.70 89.36
C ALA A 30 20.74 35.19 90.80
N HIS A 31 20.08 34.04 90.98
CA HIS A 31 19.97 33.42 92.30
C HIS A 31 21.33 33.05 92.91
N LEU A 32 22.26 32.53 92.09
CA LEU A 32 23.63 32.24 92.54
C LEU A 32 24.40 33.50 92.91
N GLU A 33 24.15 34.61 92.23
CA GLU A 33 24.74 35.91 92.57
C GLU A 33 24.24 36.42 93.91
N ASP A 34 22.95 36.29 94.22
CA ASP A 34 22.39 36.68 95.53
C ASP A 34 23.03 35.88 96.68
N VAL A 35 23.13 34.55 96.51
CA VAL A 35 23.76 33.66 97.52
C VAL A 35 25.25 33.97 97.67
N ARG A 36 25.93 34.27 96.56
CA ARG A 36 27.32 34.71 96.58
C ARG A 36 27.45 36.01 97.35
N ASP A 37 26.59 37.00 97.09
CA ASP A 37 26.68 38.33 97.67
C ASP A 37 26.42 38.31 99.18
N GLU A 38 25.53 37.44 99.67
CA GLU A 38 25.34 37.20 101.10
C GLU A 38 26.63 36.67 101.77
N LYS A 39 27.28 35.68 101.15
CA LYS A 39 28.55 35.14 101.68
C LYS A 39 29.70 36.14 101.56
N LEU A 40 29.77 36.87 100.45
CA LEU A 40 30.74 37.94 100.27
C LEU A 40 30.54 39.04 101.32
N SER A 41 29.31 39.41 101.65
CA SER A 41 29.04 40.40 102.69
C SER A 41 29.67 40.02 104.04
N GLN A 42 29.57 38.74 104.43
CA GLN A 42 30.20 38.24 105.67
C GLN A 42 31.73 38.33 105.61
N ILE A 43 32.34 37.88 104.50
CA ILE A 43 33.79 37.87 104.32
C ILE A 43 34.34 39.30 104.23
N ILE A 44 33.71 40.14 103.41
CA ILE A 44 34.10 41.54 103.19
C ILE A 44 33.94 42.34 104.48
N THR A 45 32.90 42.10 105.27
CA THR A 45 32.77 42.75 106.59
C THR A 45 33.93 42.37 107.52
N GLY A 46 34.31 41.09 107.56
CA GLY A 46 35.48 40.64 108.32
C GLY A 46 36.80 41.27 107.81
N PHE A 47 37.01 41.30 106.50
CA PHE A 47 38.18 41.93 105.89
C PHE A 47 38.23 43.44 106.16
N GLN A 48 37.11 44.14 106.01
CA GLN A 48 37.00 45.56 106.34
C GLN A 48 37.25 45.82 107.83
N ALA A 49 36.76 44.96 108.73
CA ALA A 49 37.05 45.06 110.15
C ALA A 49 38.56 44.92 110.42
N GLN A 50 39.25 44.00 109.74
CA GLN A 50 40.69 43.83 109.85
C GLN A 50 41.47 45.05 109.31
N ILE A 51 41.05 45.62 108.18
CA ILE A 51 41.64 46.88 107.67
C ILE A 51 41.44 48.02 108.67
N ARG A 52 40.21 48.20 109.18
CA ARG A 52 39.89 49.26 110.16
C ARG A 52 40.70 49.08 111.45
N TRP A 53 40.85 47.85 111.92
CA TRP A 53 41.72 47.53 113.07
C TRP A 53 43.18 47.89 112.79
N TYR A 54 43.74 47.49 111.63
CA TYR A 54 45.13 47.79 111.27
C TYR A 54 45.39 49.29 111.14
N LEU A 55 44.47 50.02 110.52
CA LEU A 55 44.51 51.49 110.44
C LEU A 55 44.41 52.11 111.83
N GLY A 56 43.54 51.58 112.70
CA GLY A 56 43.41 51.99 114.10
C GLY A 56 44.69 51.76 114.90
N LEU A 57 45.39 50.63 114.70
CA LEU A 57 46.69 50.38 115.33
C LEU A 57 47.76 51.35 114.84
N THR A 58 47.78 51.63 113.54
CA THR A 58 48.71 52.60 112.94
C THR A 58 48.47 54.00 113.52
N ASP A 59 47.21 54.43 113.62
CA ASP A 59 46.84 55.72 114.24
C ASP A 59 47.16 55.75 115.73
N ARG A 60 46.90 54.66 116.47
CA ARG A 60 47.26 54.54 117.88
C ARG A 60 48.76 54.67 118.08
N LYS A 61 49.57 54.00 117.24
CA LYS A 61 51.04 54.11 117.27
C LYS A 61 51.48 55.56 117.03
N ARG A 62 50.94 56.20 115.99
CA ARG A 62 51.19 57.63 115.70
C ARG A 62 50.86 58.53 116.90
N LYS A 63 49.71 58.34 117.55
CA LYS A 63 49.30 59.13 118.73
C LYS A 63 50.17 58.87 119.96
N MET A 64 50.61 57.63 120.18
CA MET A 64 51.55 57.30 121.27
C MET A 64 52.91 57.97 121.05
N GLU A 65 53.43 57.92 119.81
CA GLU A 65 54.67 58.60 119.43
C GLU A 65 54.54 60.12 119.57
N GLN A 66 53.41 60.72 119.16
CA GLN A 66 53.13 62.14 119.36
C GLN A 66 53.10 62.52 120.85
N ARG A 67 52.48 61.71 121.71
CA ARG A 67 52.45 61.96 123.16
C ARG A 67 53.84 61.87 123.79
N ALA A 68 54.64 60.87 123.42
CA ALA A 68 56.01 60.75 123.88
C ALA A 68 56.87 61.93 123.38
N GLY A 69 56.74 62.29 122.10
CA GLY A 69 57.39 63.44 121.49
C GLY A 69 57.02 64.75 122.19
N LEU A 70 55.74 64.95 122.55
CA LEU A 70 55.28 66.14 123.27
C LEU A 70 55.99 66.32 124.60
N LEU A 71 56.14 65.25 125.40
CA LEU A 71 56.86 65.29 126.68
C LEU A 71 58.34 65.64 126.50
N ILE A 72 58.98 65.07 125.47
CA ILE A 72 60.37 65.37 125.11
C ILE A 72 60.51 66.83 124.69
N VAL A 73 59.62 67.33 123.82
CA VAL A 73 59.60 68.74 123.39
C VAL A 73 59.42 69.66 124.60
N GLN A 74 58.45 69.40 125.47
CA GLN A 74 58.23 70.21 126.68
C GLN A 74 59.48 70.23 127.58
N ARG A 75 60.11 69.08 127.82
CA ARG A 75 61.36 68.99 128.59
C ARG A 75 62.49 69.76 127.91
N ASN A 76 62.68 69.59 126.60
CA ASN A 76 63.73 70.26 125.85
C ASN A 76 63.53 71.77 125.81
N VAL A 77 62.30 72.26 125.66
CA VAL A 77 61.99 73.70 125.73
C VAL A 77 62.35 74.26 127.11
N ARG A 78 61.97 73.57 128.21
CA ARG A 78 62.37 73.98 129.56
C ARG A 78 63.90 74.02 129.73
N SER A 79 64.61 72.98 129.28
CA SER A 79 66.07 72.96 129.29
C SER A 79 66.67 74.08 128.44
N TRP A 80 66.13 74.34 127.25
CA TRP A 80 66.57 75.41 126.35
C TRP A 80 66.45 76.80 126.99
N CYS A 81 65.36 77.06 127.72
CA CYS A 81 65.19 78.31 128.46
C CYS A 81 66.35 78.59 129.43
N THR A 82 66.96 77.54 130.00
CA THR A 82 68.16 77.62 130.85
C THR A 82 69.46 77.65 130.03
N LEU A 83 69.61 76.76 129.05
CA LEU A 83 70.83 76.60 128.25
C LEU A 83 71.13 77.83 127.38
N ARG A 84 70.12 78.52 126.86
CA ARG A 84 70.29 79.68 125.96
C ARG A 84 71.07 80.84 126.61
N THR A 85 71.01 80.96 127.94
CA THR A 85 71.74 81.98 128.69
C THR A 85 73.07 81.46 129.24
N TRP A 86 73.35 80.15 129.17
CA TRP A 86 74.55 79.56 129.75
C TRP A 86 75.77 79.71 128.83
N GLU A 87 76.84 80.34 129.33
CA GLU A 87 78.02 80.69 128.53
C GLU A 87 78.76 79.49 127.93
N TRP A 88 78.89 78.38 128.67
CA TRP A 88 79.51 77.15 128.15
C TRP A 88 78.75 76.56 126.97
N PHE A 89 77.41 76.62 126.98
CA PHE A 89 76.59 76.12 125.88
C PHE A 89 76.70 77.01 124.63
N LYS A 90 76.79 78.35 124.81
CA LYS A 90 77.07 79.28 123.71
C LYS A 90 78.44 79.02 123.07
N LEU A 91 79.47 78.74 123.89
CA LEU A 91 80.80 78.36 123.39
C LEU A 91 80.74 77.06 122.59
N PHE A 92 80.10 76.02 123.12
CA PHE A 92 79.91 74.75 122.42
C PHE A 92 79.20 74.94 121.06
N GLY A 93 78.17 75.78 120.98
CA GLY A 93 77.48 76.09 119.73
C GLY A 93 78.37 76.75 118.67
N LYS A 94 79.34 77.57 119.08
CA LYS A 94 80.34 78.18 118.17
C LYS A 94 81.41 77.18 117.72
N VAL A 95 81.83 76.28 118.61
CA VAL A 95 82.91 75.31 118.35
C VAL A 95 82.41 74.08 117.59
N LYS A 96 81.19 73.59 117.85
CA LYS A 96 80.65 72.35 117.27
C LYS A 96 80.66 72.32 115.72
N PRO A 97 80.26 73.38 114.98
CA PRO A 97 80.34 73.39 113.52
C PRO A 97 81.77 73.36 112.96
N MET A 98 82.77 73.74 113.76
CA MET A 98 84.18 73.66 113.38
C MET A 98 84.72 72.23 113.45
N LEU A 99 83.99 71.31 114.10
CA LEU A 99 84.30 69.88 114.16
C LEU A 99 83.63 69.16 112.98
N LYS A 100 84.26 69.22 111.80
CA LYS A 100 83.68 68.75 110.52
C LYS A 100 83.62 67.23 110.32
N ALA A 101 84.53 66.48 110.96
CA ALA A 101 84.78 65.08 110.64
C ALA A 101 83.57 64.12 110.78
N GLY A 102 82.64 64.39 111.69
CA GLY A 102 81.48 63.51 111.92
C GLY A 102 80.34 63.66 110.89
N LYS A 103 80.16 64.85 110.30
CA LYS A 103 79.08 65.09 109.31
C LYS A 103 79.47 64.61 107.92
N GLU A 104 80.74 64.74 107.57
CA GLU A 104 81.28 64.29 106.28
C GLU A 104 81.17 62.77 106.12
N ALA A 105 81.38 62.01 107.21
CA ALA A 105 81.23 60.55 107.20
C ALA A 105 79.77 60.11 106.97
N GLU A 106 78.80 60.73 107.66
CA GLU A 106 77.37 60.42 107.51
C GLU A 106 76.84 60.79 106.11
N GLU A 107 77.31 61.91 105.54
CA GLU A 107 76.97 62.32 104.18
C GLU A 107 77.59 61.38 103.12
N MET A 108 78.84 60.95 103.31
CA MET A 108 79.47 59.96 102.45
C MET A 108 78.75 58.60 102.50
N GLU A 109 78.34 58.14 103.66
CA GLU A 109 77.60 56.87 103.81
C GLU A 109 76.27 56.92 103.05
N LYS A 110 75.47 57.98 103.24
CA LYS A 110 74.21 58.19 102.49
C LYS A 110 74.43 58.34 100.98
N MET A 111 75.54 58.94 100.57
CA MET A 111 75.88 59.09 99.16
C MET A 111 76.24 57.73 98.54
N ASN A 112 77.01 56.91 99.26
CA ASN A 112 77.39 55.56 98.83
C ASN A 112 76.18 54.63 98.73
N GLU A 113 75.24 54.67 99.69
CA GLU A 113 74.01 53.89 99.62
C GLU A 113 73.17 54.26 98.37
N LYS A 114 72.95 55.57 98.15
CA LYS A 114 72.23 56.03 96.95
C LYS A 114 72.95 55.67 95.66
N MET A 115 74.28 55.77 95.65
CA MET A 115 75.08 55.41 94.48
C MET A 115 74.92 53.92 94.16
N LYS A 116 74.92 53.07 95.18
CA LYS A 116 74.69 51.63 95.03
C LYS A 116 73.29 51.32 94.53
N ASP A 117 72.25 51.92 95.10
CA ASP A 117 70.87 51.71 94.68
C ASP A 117 70.64 52.12 93.21
N ILE A 118 71.23 53.24 92.80
CA ILE A 118 71.16 53.72 91.42
C ILE A 118 71.93 52.77 90.48
N GLN A 119 73.11 52.28 90.88
CA GLN A 119 73.87 51.32 90.10
C GLN A 119 73.11 49.99 89.91
N ASP A 120 72.50 49.46 90.97
CA ASP A 120 71.72 48.23 90.93
C ASP A 120 70.43 48.38 90.11
N SER A 121 69.79 49.56 90.17
CA SER A 121 68.64 49.87 89.30
C SER A 121 69.06 49.99 87.84
N LEU A 122 70.15 50.70 87.55
CA LEU A 122 70.65 50.89 86.20
C LEU A 122 71.00 49.55 85.55
N ALA A 123 71.71 48.67 86.27
CA ALA A 123 72.07 47.34 85.77
C ALA A 123 70.84 46.47 85.44
N ARG A 124 69.77 46.55 86.24
CA ARG A 124 68.51 45.83 85.97
C ARG A 124 67.81 46.36 84.74
N GLU A 125 67.68 47.68 84.61
CA GLU A 125 67.03 48.32 83.47
C GLU A 125 67.82 48.09 82.16
N GLU A 126 69.15 48.15 82.20
CA GLU A 126 69.99 47.85 81.04
C GLU A 126 69.83 46.41 80.56
N LYS A 127 69.71 45.45 81.48
CA LYS A 127 69.47 44.06 81.14
C LYS A 127 68.10 43.86 80.51
N LEU A 128 67.05 44.42 81.13
CA LEU A 128 65.68 44.32 80.61
C LEU A 128 65.55 44.99 79.24
N ARG A 129 66.19 46.14 79.05
CA ARG A 129 66.23 46.84 77.77
C ARG A 129 66.86 45.99 76.67
N LYS A 130 67.98 45.32 76.95
CA LYS A 130 68.63 44.42 75.96
C LYS A 130 67.73 43.24 75.60
N GLU A 131 67.10 42.60 76.59
CA GLU A 131 66.17 41.48 76.34
C GLU A 131 64.96 41.91 75.48
N LEU A 132 64.43 43.11 75.72
CA LEU A 132 63.34 43.67 74.93
C LEU A 132 63.78 44.09 73.52
N GLU A 133 64.96 44.69 73.36
CA GLU A 133 65.54 45.00 72.05
C GLU A 133 65.73 43.72 71.23
N ASP A 134 66.30 42.66 71.82
CA ASP A 134 66.48 41.35 71.16
C ASP A 134 65.16 40.68 70.79
N SER A 135 64.13 40.79 71.64
CA SER A 135 62.80 40.27 71.30
C SER A 135 62.16 41.08 70.18
N SER A 136 62.36 42.40 70.17
CA SER A 136 61.80 43.29 69.15
C SER A 136 62.47 43.06 67.78
N THR A 137 63.78 42.82 67.74
CA THR A 137 64.49 42.53 66.48
C THR A 137 64.02 41.20 65.89
N LYS A 138 63.89 40.14 66.71
CA LYS A 138 63.36 38.84 66.26
C LYS A 138 61.95 38.95 65.67
N LEU A 139 61.04 39.64 66.35
CA LEU A 139 59.68 39.85 65.84
C LEU A 139 59.66 40.67 64.54
N LEU A 140 60.58 41.63 64.39
CA LEU A 140 60.70 42.41 63.16
C LEU A 140 61.23 41.55 62.00
N GLU A 141 62.19 40.67 62.26
CA GLU A 141 62.69 39.70 61.27
C GLU A 141 61.59 38.72 60.84
N GLU A 142 60.86 38.13 61.79
CA GLU A 142 59.73 37.23 61.49
C GLU A 142 58.65 37.95 60.66
N LYS A 143 58.31 39.19 61.04
CA LYS A 143 57.37 40.02 60.27
C LYS A 143 57.86 40.23 58.84
N ASN A 144 59.14 40.57 58.65
CA ASN A 144 59.70 40.83 57.33
C ASN A 144 59.79 39.56 56.47
N GLN A 145 60.08 38.41 57.07
CA GLN A 145 60.05 37.11 56.41
C GLN A 145 58.63 36.75 55.95
N LEU A 146 57.64 36.88 56.84
CA LEU A 146 56.23 36.66 56.49
C LEU A 146 55.77 37.61 55.39
N PHE A 147 56.17 38.88 55.44
CA PHE A 147 55.84 39.86 54.42
C PHE A 147 56.44 39.50 53.05
N THR A 148 57.69 39.05 53.03
CA THR A 148 58.36 38.60 51.80
C THR A 148 57.69 37.35 51.22
N SER A 149 57.33 36.39 52.07
CA SER A 149 56.58 35.20 51.66
C SER A 149 55.19 35.54 51.13
N LEU A 150 54.50 36.51 51.75
CA LEU A 150 53.22 37.01 51.29
C LEU A 150 53.33 37.64 49.90
N GLU A 151 54.35 38.46 49.66
CA GLU A 151 54.54 39.11 48.35
C GLU A 151 54.90 38.09 47.26
N SER A 152 55.72 37.09 47.60
CA SER A 152 56.04 35.98 46.70
C SER A 152 54.80 35.15 46.34
N THR A 153 53.97 34.80 47.33
CA THR A 153 52.73 34.04 47.09
C THR A 153 51.71 34.84 46.29
N LYS A 154 51.61 36.16 46.49
CA LYS A 154 50.81 37.04 45.62
C LYS A 154 51.30 37.06 44.18
N GLY A 155 52.61 37.14 43.96
CA GLY A 155 53.19 37.06 42.61
C GLY A 155 52.86 35.74 41.92
N GLN A 156 53.04 34.61 42.63
CA GLN A 156 52.66 33.29 42.13
C GLN A 156 51.16 33.16 41.84
N LEU A 157 50.31 33.74 42.69
CA LEU A 157 48.87 33.76 42.46
C LEU A 157 48.52 34.54 41.19
N SER A 158 49.11 35.72 40.99
CA SER A 158 48.90 36.52 39.77
C SER A 158 49.33 35.76 38.51
N GLU A 159 50.47 35.07 38.54
CA GLU A 159 50.91 34.21 37.42
C GLU A 159 49.94 33.04 37.18
N ALA A 160 49.43 32.43 38.24
CA ALA A 160 48.46 31.35 38.14
C ALA A 160 47.12 31.84 37.54
N GLU A 161 46.65 33.02 37.95
CA GLU A 161 45.46 33.66 37.40
C GLU A 161 45.62 33.98 35.91
N GLU A 162 46.78 34.51 35.49
CA GLU A 162 47.05 34.77 34.07
C GLU A 162 47.08 33.47 33.24
N ARG A 163 47.73 32.41 33.76
CA ARG A 163 47.72 31.08 33.13
C ARG A 163 46.30 30.52 33.02
N LEU A 164 45.49 30.67 34.06
CA LEU A 164 44.10 30.21 34.08
C LEU A 164 43.24 30.96 33.06
N ALA A 165 43.39 32.29 32.97
CA ALA A 165 42.72 33.10 31.96
C ALA A 165 43.11 32.66 30.53
N LYS A 166 44.40 32.40 30.29
CA LYS A 166 44.90 31.90 29.00
C LYS A 166 44.32 30.52 28.66
N LEU A 167 44.33 29.59 29.61
CA LEU A 167 43.74 28.26 29.43
C LEU A 167 42.22 28.34 29.19
N GLN A 168 41.52 29.23 29.86
CA GLN A 168 40.09 29.46 29.64
C GLN A 168 39.82 29.97 28.23
N SER A 169 40.64 30.89 27.71
CA SER A 169 40.54 31.34 26.32
C SER A 169 40.79 30.21 25.33
N GLN A 170 41.85 29.42 25.54
CA GLN A 170 42.17 28.27 24.69
C GLN A 170 41.06 27.22 24.70
N LYS A 171 40.46 26.96 25.87
CA LYS A 171 39.30 26.07 26.01
C LYS A 171 38.13 26.58 25.18
N ASN A 172 37.78 27.86 25.30
CA ASN A 172 36.66 28.43 24.56
C ASN A 172 36.87 28.36 23.04
N ASP A 173 38.11 28.56 22.56
CA ASP A 173 38.44 28.41 21.14
C ASP A 173 38.34 26.95 20.68
N ALA A 174 38.80 26.00 21.50
CA ALA A 174 38.66 24.58 21.22
C ALA A 174 37.18 24.13 21.22
N ASP A 175 36.36 24.62 22.16
CA ASP A 175 34.92 24.32 22.22
C ASP A 175 34.19 24.87 20.97
N ARG A 176 34.59 26.05 20.47
CA ARG A 176 34.09 26.60 19.20
C ARG A 176 34.46 25.72 18.01
N GLN A 177 35.73 25.31 17.92
CA GLN A 177 36.19 24.43 16.84
C GLN A 177 35.49 23.07 16.87
N LEU A 178 35.26 22.50 18.07
CA LEU A 178 34.49 21.26 18.24
C LEU A 178 33.06 21.42 17.75
N THR A 179 32.40 22.53 18.08
CA THR A 179 31.03 22.81 17.64
C THR A 179 30.97 22.90 16.11
N GLU A 180 31.88 23.66 15.50
CA GLU A 180 31.95 23.78 14.03
C GLU A 180 32.24 22.44 13.34
N LEU A 181 33.12 21.61 13.91
CA LEU A 181 33.41 20.28 13.37
C LEU A 181 32.21 19.33 13.49
N ASN A 182 31.46 19.40 14.60
CA ASN A 182 30.23 18.63 14.78
C ASN A 182 29.15 19.04 13.77
N ASP A 183 28.97 20.35 13.53
CA ASP A 183 28.02 20.84 12.53
C ASP A 183 28.41 20.36 11.12
N ARG A 184 29.71 20.44 10.77
CA ARG A 184 30.22 19.91 9.49
C ARG A 184 30.04 18.40 9.36
N LEU A 185 30.21 17.66 10.46
CA LEU A 185 29.98 16.22 10.48
C LEU A 185 28.51 15.91 10.24
N ALA A 186 27.59 16.60 10.92
CA ALA A 186 26.16 16.44 10.73
C ALA A 186 25.74 16.74 9.27
N ASP A 187 26.23 17.84 8.68
CA ASP A 187 26.02 18.14 7.26
C ASP A 187 26.51 17.02 6.34
N SER A 188 27.67 16.43 6.66
CA SER A 188 28.23 15.33 5.88
C SER A 188 27.43 14.03 6.04
N GLU A 189 26.91 13.75 7.23
CA GLU A 189 26.04 12.61 7.51
C GLU A 189 24.71 12.74 6.76
N ASP A 190 24.10 13.91 6.76
CA ASP A 190 22.88 14.21 6.01
C ASP A 190 23.10 14.04 4.50
N ARG A 191 24.20 14.59 3.96
CA ARG A 191 24.59 14.38 2.55
C ARG A 191 24.80 12.91 2.23
N ASN A 192 25.45 12.16 3.12
CA ASN A 192 25.64 10.73 2.93
C ASN A 192 24.30 9.97 2.96
N ALA A 193 23.38 10.32 3.84
CA ALA A 193 22.04 9.75 3.88
C ALA A 193 21.26 10.05 2.59
N ASP A 194 21.37 11.25 2.05
CA ASP A 194 20.78 11.64 0.76
C ASP A 194 21.39 10.84 -0.41
N VAL A 195 22.70 10.70 -0.44
CA VAL A 195 23.39 9.87 -1.43
C VAL A 195 22.96 8.40 -1.32
N GLN A 196 22.80 7.85 -0.11
CA GLN A 196 22.30 6.49 0.09
C GLN A 196 20.84 6.33 -0.38
N ARG A 197 19.99 7.33 -0.14
CA ARG A 197 18.61 7.35 -0.66
C ARG A 197 18.58 7.38 -2.19
N ALA A 198 19.38 8.27 -2.79
CA ALA A 198 19.51 8.37 -4.24
C ALA A 198 20.07 7.07 -4.86
N LYS A 199 21.10 6.49 -4.23
CA LYS A 199 21.67 5.20 -4.62
C LYS A 199 20.61 4.10 -4.63
N LYS A 200 19.84 3.93 -3.54
CA LYS A 200 18.77 2.93 -3.48
C LYS A 200 17.72 3.12 -4.58
N LYS A 201 17.39 4.37 -4.90
CA LYS A 201 16.45 4.69 -5.99
C LYS A 201 17.00 4.27 -7.35
N VAL A 202 18.26 4.63 -7.64
CA VAL A 202 18.93 4.23 -8.89
C VAL A 202 19.10 2.71 -8.96
N GLU A 203 19.47 2.05 -7.87
CA GLU A 203 19.54 0.58 -7.82
C GLU A 203 18.18 -0.07 -8.12
N ALA A 204 17.09 0.46 -7.57
CA ALA A 204 15.74 -0.03 -7.87
C ALA A 204 15.33 0.21 -9.34
N GLU A 205 15.68 1.38 -9.90
CA GLU A 205 15.47 1.67 -11.33
C GLU A 205 16.27 0.72 -12.23
N VAL A 206 17.54 0.46 -11.90
CA VAL A 206 18.40 -0.50 -12.60
C VAL A 206 17.80 -1.91 -12.54
N GLU A 207 17.33 -2.35 -11.38
CA GLU A 207 16.74 -3.68 -11.22
C GLU A 207 15.42 -3.80 -12.00
N SER A 208 14.60 -2.74 -12.02
CA SER A 208 13.40 -2.66 -12.86
C SER A 208 13.73 -2.72 -14.35
N LEU A 209 14.74 -1.96 -14.80
CA LEU A 209 15.18 -1.95 -16.19
C LEU A 209 15.74 -3.32 -16.61
N LYS A 210 16.53 -3.98 -15.77
CA LYS A 210 16.99 -5.36 -16.01
C LYS A 210 15.82 -6.32 -16.20
N LYS A 211 14.79 -6.21 -15.35
CA LYS A 211 13.58 -7.04 -15.47
C LYS A 211 12.83 -6.76 -16.77
N GLN A 212 12.66 -5.49 -17.14
CA GLN A 212 12.06 -5.11 -18.42
C GLN A 212 12.86 -5.63 -19.61
N ILE A 213 14.19 -5.54 -19.57
CA ILE A 213 15.07 -6.11 -20.60
C ILE A 213 14.84 -7.62 -20.69
N GLN A 214 14.82 -8.32 -19.56
CA GLN A 214 14.58 -9.77 -19.53
C GLN A 214 13.20 -10.14 -20.08
N ASP A 215 12.16 -9.37 -19.77
CA ASP A 215 10.80 -9.57 -20.31
C ASP A 215 10.76 -9.35 -21.83
N VAL A 216 11.45 -8.31 -22.32
CA VAL A 216 11.59 -8.03 -23.76
C VAL A 216 12.40 -9.13 -24.45
N GLU A 217 13.50 -9.60 -23.88
CA GLU A 217 14.30 -10.71 -24.40
C GLU A 217 13.48 -12.00 -24.48
N ASN A 218 12.67 -12.31 -23.46
CA ASN A 218 11.76 -13.45 -23.47
C ASN A 218 10.69 -13.31 -24.55
N SER A 219 10.10 -12.11 -24.70
CA SER A 219 9.15 -11.81 -25.76
C SER A 219 9.79 -11.94 -27.15
N LEU A 220 11.04 -11.47 -27.31
CA LEU A 220 11.80 -11.58 -28.55
C LEU A 220 12.08 -13.04 -28.88
N ARG A 221 12.56 -13.85 -27.92
CA ARG A 221 12.75 -15.30 -28.11
C ARG A 221 11.46 -16.00 -28.51
N LYS A 222 10.34 -15.63 -27.90
CA LYS A 222 9.03 -16.18 -28.26
C LYS A 222 8.64 -15.79 -29.69
N ALA A 223 8.80 -14.53 -30.06
CA ALA A 223 8.55 -14.05 -31.42
C ALA A 223 9.49 -14.70 -32.45
N GLU A 224 10.76 -14.93 -32.12
CA GLU A 224 11.71 -15.65 -32.98
C GLU A 224 11.32 -17.12 -33.15
N SER A 225 10.85 -17.78 -32.09
CA SER A 225 10.32 -19.14 -32.18
C SER A 225 9.05 -19.21 -33.03
N GLU A 226 8.12 -18.27 -32.85
CA GLU A 226 6.91 -18.17 -33.67
C GLU A 226 7.26 -17.89 -35.14
N LYS A 227 8.22 -17.00 -35.40
CA LYS A 227 8.76 -16.75 -36.74
C LYS A 227 9.33 -18.04 -37.33
N GLN A 228 10.20 -18.76 -36.62
CA GLN A 228 10.79 -20.00 -37.11
C GLN A 228 9.71 -21.04 -37.43
N SER A 229 8.68 -21.16 -36.60
CA SER A 229 7.53 -22.04 -36.85
C SER A 229 6.77 -21.62 -38.12
N LYS A 230 6.52 -20.32 -38.31
CA LYS A 230 5.89 -19.78 -39.51
C LYS A 230 6.76 -19.96 -40.76
N ASP A 231 8.06 -19.73 -40.68
CA ASP A 231 9.02 -20.00 -41.75
C ASP A 231 9.02 -21.49 -42.14
N HIS A 232 8.93 -22.39 -41.16
CA HIS A 232 8.79 -23.83 -41.41
C HIS A 232 7.48 -24.18 -42.12
N GLN A 233 6.38 -23.55 -41.68
CA GLN A 233 5.06 -23.72 -42.28
C GLN A 233 5.03 -23.19 -43.72
N ILE A 234 5.68 -22.05 -43.99
CA ILE A 234 5.85 -21.48 -45.32
C ILE A 234 6.66 -22.44 -46.21
N ARG A 235 7.76 -23.02 -45.73
CA ARG A 235 8.54 -24.01 -46.50
C ARG A 235 7.72 -25.24 -46.84
N SER A 236 6.97 -25.78 -45.88
CA SER A 236 6.07 -26.92 -46.12
C SER A 236 5.03 -26.61 -47.19
N LEU A 237 4.43 -25.42 -47.15
CA LEU A 237 3.46 -24.97 -48.16
C LEU A 237 4.13 -24.71 -49.53
N GLN A 238 5.39 -24.25 -49.55
CA GLN A 238 6.18 -24.12 -50.78
C GLN A 238 6.48 -25.48 -51.41
N ASP A 239 6.83 -26.49 -50.60
CA ASP A 239 7.06 -27.86 -51.08
C ASP A 239 5.77 -28.51 -51.61
N GLU A 240 4.63 -28.29 -50.94
CA GLU A 240 3.30 -28.72 -51.44
C GLU A 240 2.93 -28.04 -52.77
N MET A 241 3.22 -26.74 -52.89
CA MET A 241 2.97 -25.99 -54.13
C MET A 241 3.82 -26.52 -55.28
N GLN A 242 5.09 -26.86 -55.02
CA GLN A 242 5.98 -27.45 -56.01
C GLN A 242 5.52 -28.85 -56.45
N GLN A 243 4.98 -29.67 -55.54
CA GLN A 243 4.36 -30.96 -55.90
C GLN A 243 3.11 -30.78 -56.76
N GLN A 244 2.31 -29.74 -56.52
CA GLN A 244 1.16 -29.43 -57.37
C GLN A 244 1.58 -28.96 -58.77
N ASP A 245 2.65 -28.17 -58.88
CA ASP A 245 3.22 -27.77 -60.18
C ASP A 245 3.75 -28.98 -60.98
N GLU A 246 4.36 -29.97 -60.32
CA GLU A 246 4.78 -31.22 -60.95
C GLU A 246 3.59 -32.08 -61.42
N ALA A 247 2.49 -32.09 -60.68
CA ALA A 247 1.25 -32.77 -61.08
C ALA A 247 0.61 -32.11 -62.31
N ILE A 248 0.62 -30.78 -62.39
CA ILE A 248 0.14 -30.01 -63.55
C ILE A 248 1.03 -30.27 -64.78
N ALA A 249 2.34 -30.40 -64.61
CA ALA A 249 3.26 -30.75 -65.71
C ALA A 249 3.01 -32.15 -66.28
N LYS A 250 2.61 -33.13 -65.44
CA LYS A 250 2.21 -34.47 -65.89
C LYS A 250 0.91 -34.45 -66.70
N LEU A 251 -0.11 -33.73 -66.22
CA LEU A 251 -1.39 -33.60 -66.93
C LEU A 251 -1.25 -32.92 -68.30
N ASN A 252 -0.32 -31.97 -68.44
CA ASN A 252 -0.03 -31.33 -69.73
C ASN A 252 0.69 -32.26 -70.73
N LYS A 253 1.43 -33.28 -70.28
CA LYS A 253 2.01 -34.30 -71.16
C LYS A 253 0.95 -35.28 -71.68
N GLU A 254 -0.01 -35.66 -70.84
CA GLU A 254 -1.14 -36.53 -71.21
C GLU A 254 -2.02 -35.88 -72.29
N LYS A 255 -2.24 -34.56 -72.17
CA LYS A 255 -3.00 -33.79 -73.16
C LYS A 255 -2.38 -33.80 -74.57
N LYS A 256 -1.05 -33.67 -74.67
CA LYS A 256 -0.33 -33.67 -75.95
C LYS A 256 -0.36 -35.02 -76.67
N HIS A 257 -0.34 -36.12 -75.92
CA HIS A 257 -0.42 -37.47 -76.49
C HIS A 257 -1.77 -37.72 -77.18
N GLN A 258 -2.85 -37.14 -76.64
CA GLN A 258 -4.21 -37.29 -77.15
C GLN A 258 -4.55 -36.40 -78.35
N GLU A 259 -3.80 -35.33 -78.58
CA GLU A 259 -3.90 -34.51 -79.80
C GLU A 259 -3.26 -35.19 -81.02
N GLU A 260 -2.28 -36.10 -80.82
CA GLU A 260 -1.56 -36.80 -81.89
C GLU A 260 -2.37 -37.98 -82.49
N ILE A 261 -3.22 -38.62 -81.69
CA ILE A 261 -4.10 -39.73 -82.12
C ILE A 261 -5.23 -39.24 -83.02
N ASN A 262 -5.79 -38.05 -82.75
CA ASN A 262 -6.88 -37.47 -83.54
C ASN A 262 -6.48 -37.07 -84.97
N ARG A 263 -5.18 -36.80 -85.22
CA ARG A 263 -4.71 -36.37 -86.55
C ARG A 263 -4.62 -37.53 -87.55
N LYS A 264 -4.37 -38.76 -87.07
CA LYS A 264 -4.31 -39.97 -87.91
C LYS A 264 -5.67 -40.45 -88.41
N LEU A 265 -6.74 -40.21 -87.64
CA LEU A 265 -8.11 -40.62 -88.00
C LEU A 265 -8.76 -39.73 -89.08
N MET A 266 -8.26 -38.51 -89.31
CA MET A 266 -8.77 -37.64 -90.38
C MET A 266 -8.21 -37.95 -91.78
N GLU A 267 -7.02 -38.56 -91.89
CA GLU A 267 -6.42 -38.90 -93.19
C GLU A 267 -7.07 -40.15 -93.84
N ASP A 268 -7.60 -41.09 -93.06
CA ASP A 268 -8.25 -42.30 -93.57
C ASP A 268 -9.68 -42.06 -94.09
N LEU A 269 -10.36 -41.00 -93.65
CA LEU A 269 -11.74 -40.69 -94.04
C LEU A 269 -11.84 -40.06 -95.45
N GLN A 270 -10.80 -39.35 -95.90
CA GLN A 270 -10.78 -38.62 -97.18
C GLN A 270 -10.62 -39.56 -98.41
N SER A 271 -10.13 -40.79 -98.20
CA SER A 271 -9.85 -41.78 -99.26
C SER A 271 -11.12 -42.55 -99.73
N GLU A 272 -12.16 -42.62 -98.89
CA GLU A 272 -13.41 -43.35 -99.18
C GLU A 272 -14.52 -42.46 -99.79
N GLU A 273 -14.39 -41.13 -99.73
CA GLU A 273 -15.35 -40.18 -100.32
C GLU A 273 -15.28 -40.11 -101.86
N ASP A 274 -14.12 -40.39 -102.48
CA ASP A 274 -13.94 -40.25 -103.93
C ASP A 274 -14.51 -41.42 -104.77
N LYS A 275 -14.86 -42.55 -104.15
CA LYS A 275 -15.44 -43.73 -104.86
C LYS A 275 -16.97 -43.74 -104.90
N THR A 276 -17.63 -42.96 -104.04
CA THR A 276 -19.10 -43.02 -103.83
C THR A 276 -19.88 -42.11 -104.80
N ASN A 277 -19.24 -41.11 -105.41
CA ASN A 277 -19.89 -40.10 -106.27
C ASN A 277 -20.18 -40.54 -107.72
N HIS A 278 -19.65 -41.68 -108.19
CA HIS A 278 -19.91 -42.18 -109.54
C HIS A 278 -21.18 -43.06 -109.63
N THR A 279 -21.55 -43.74 -108.53
CA THR A 279 -22.65 -44.73 -108.49
C THR A 279 -24.03 -44.09 -108.22
N SER A 280 -24.08 -42.85 -107.71
CA SER A 280 -25.34 -42.13 -107.41
C SER A 280 -26.07 -41.55 -108.64
N LYS A 281 -25.44 -41.49 -109.83
CA LYS A 281 -26.03 -40.84 -111.01
C LYS A 281 -26.89 -41.75 -111.90
N VAL A 282 -26.86 -43.07 -111.71
CA VAL A 282 -27.58 -44.05 -112.55
C VAL A 282 -28.87 -44.58 -111.90
N LYS A 283 -29.06 -44.39 -110.58
CA LYS A 283 -30.23 -44.88 -109.82
C LYS A 283 -31.48 -43.98 -109.90
N GLN A 284 -31.31 -42.69 -110.20
CA GLN A 284 -32.36 -41.65 -110.07
C GLN A 284 -33.36 -41.57 -111.25
N LYS A 285 -33.34 -42.49 -112.22
CA LYS A 285 -34.16 -42.42 -113.45
C LYS A 285 -35.18 -43.54 -113.66
N LEU A 286 -35.28 -44.54 -112.76
CA LEU A 286 -36.14 -45.72 -112.96
C LEU A 286 -37.27 -45.94 -111.93
N GLU A 287 -37.42 -45.10 -110.90
CA GLU A 287 -38.49 -45.26 -109.88
C GLU A 287 -39.57 -44.15 -109.92
N SER A 288 -39.47 -43.20 -110.86
CA SER A 288 -40.50 -42.16 -111.12
C SER A 288 -41.67 -42.64 -112.01
N THR A 289 -41.68 -43.90 -112.45
CA THR A 289 -42.71 -44.47 -113.33
C THR A 289 -43.71 -45.39 -112.63
N LEU A 290 -43.66 -45.51 -111.30
CA LEU A 290 -44.50 -46.49 -110.59
C LEU A 290 -45.61 -45.90 -109.70
N ASP A 291 -45.47 -44.72 -109.08
CA ASP A 291 -46.42 -44.33 -108.01
C ASP A 291 -47.40 -43.17 -108.29
N ASP A 292 -47.48 -42.63 -109.52
CA ASP A 292 -48.50 -41.61 -109.87
C ASP A 292 -49.35 -41.99 -111.10
N LEU A 293 -49.69 -43.28 -111.23
CA LEU A 293 -50.80 -43.76 -112.08
C LEU A 293 -51.93 -44.44 -111.30
N GLU A 294 -51.87 -44.50 -109.96
CA GLU A 294 -52.99 -44.96 -109.14
C GLU A 294 -53.67 -43.87 -108.31
N ASP A 295 -53.48 -42.60 -108.68
CA ASP A 295 -54.42 -41.55 -108.27
C ASP A 295 -54.99 -40.76 -109.46
N SER A 296 -55.63 -41.50 -110.37
CA SER A 296 -56.73 -40.98 -111.22
C SER A 296 -57.95 -40.49 -110.41
N LEU A 297 -57.91 -40.44 -109.07
CA LEU A 297 -59.01 -40.02 -108.19
C LEU A 297 -58.80 -38.62 -107.57
N GLU A 298 -57.64 -38.04 -107.83
CA GLU A 298 -57.54 -36.61 -108.10
C GLU A 298 -58.67 -36.18 -109.04
N ARG A 299 -59.64 -35.41 -108.53
CA ARG A 299 -60.18 -34.18 -109.17
C ARG A 299 -61.34 -33.54 -108.43
N GLU A 300 -61.93 -34.18 -107.43
CA GLU A 300 -63.10 -33.64 -106.72
C GLU A 300 -62.73 -33.07 -105.34
N LYS A 301 -61.98 -31.96 -105.35
CA LYS A 301 -62.10 -30.81 -104.40
C LYS A 301 -60.79 -30.28 -103.84
N ARG A 302 -59.93 -29.88 -104.77
CA ARG A 302 -59.15 -28.62 -104.72
C ARG A 302 -60.07 -27.39 -104.61
N SER A 303 -60.90 -27.29 -103.58
CA SER A 303 -61.82 -26.16 -103.40
C SER A 303 -62.19 -25.98 -101.94
N ARG A 304 -61.23 -25.45 -101.19
CA ARG A 304 -61.42 -24.48 -100.11
C ARG A 304 -60.18 -24.52 -99.23
N THR A 305 -59.08 -23.87 -99.60
CA THR A 305 -59.03 -22.41 -99.82
C THR A 305 -59.99 -21.67 -98.87
N GLU A 306 -59.48 -20.75 -98.08
CA GLU A 306 -60.38 -19.76 -97.50
C GLU A 306 -61.30 -20.22 -96.35
N LEU A 307 -60.78 -21.08 -95.47
CA LEU A 307 -60.68 -20.71 -94.05
C LEU A 307 -59.25 -20.28 -93.67
N ASP A 308 -58.50 -19.86 -94.68
CA ASP A 308 -57.75 -18.62 -94.61
C ASP A 308 -58.60 -17.52 -93.95
N LYS A 309 -57.99 -16.69 -93.10
CA LYS A 309 -58.62 -15.46 -92.59
C LYS A 309 -59.74 -15.65 -91.55
N GLN A 310 -59.72 -16.75 -90.80
CA GLN A 310 -59.76 -16.66 -89.32
C GLN A 310 -58.44 -17.15 -88.69
N LYS A 311 -57.31 -16.62 -89.13
CA LYS A 311 -56.90 -15.22 -88.89
C LYS A 311 -56.19 -15.22 -87.56
N ARG A 312 -54.88 -15.16 -87.65
CA ARG A 312 -54.27 -13.84 -87.90
C ARG A 312 -54.99 -12.85 -87.04
N LYS A 313 -54.78 -13.08 -85.80
CA LYS A 313 -53.95 -12.15 -85.12
C LYS A 313 -53.44 -13.06 -84.03
N VAL A 314 -52.13 -13.09 -83.82
CA VAL A 314 -51.47 -13.40 -82.55
C VAL A 314 -52.30 -14.34 -81.62
N GLU A 315 -53.40 -13.96 -81.02
CA GLU A 315 -53.25 -12.90 -80.04
C GLU A 315 -53.06 -13.47 -78.67
N GLY A 316 -52.36 -14.59 -78.65
CA GLY A 316 -50.95 -14.37 -78.51
C GLY A 316 -50.37 -15.24 -77.47
N GLU A 317 -49.10 -15.51 -77.65
CA GLU A 317 -48.21 -15.66 -76.50
C GLU A 317 -48.39 -16.91 -75.64
N LEU A 318 -49.44 -17.73 -75.82
CA LEU A 318 -49.84 -18.56 -74.69
C LEU A 318 -50.53 -19.88 -75.02
N LYS A 319 -50.38 -20.50 -76.19
CA LYS A 319 -50.90 -21.90 -76.38
C LYS A 319 -50.15 -22.78 -77.39
N ILE A 320 -48.81 -22.63 -77.38
CA ILE A 320 -47.83 -23.73 -77.61
C ILE A 320 -46.88 -23.82 -76.38
N ALA A 321 -46.69 -22.75 -75.60
CA ALA A 321 -46.17 -22.81 -74.21
C ALA A 321 -47.21 -23.39 -73.20
N GLN A 322 -48.40 -23.66 -73.72
CA GLN A 322 -49.57 -24.25 -73.11
C GLN A 322 -50.22 -25.06 -74.23
N GLU A 323 -50.95 -26.11 -74.04
CA GLU A 323 -51.11 -26.85 -72.82
C GLU A 323 -50.42 -28.14 -73.14
N SER A 324 -49.10 -28.04 -73.06
CA SER A 324 -48.38 -28.38 -71.81
C SER A 324 -48.27 -29.90 -71.88
N ILE A 325 -48.36 -30.57 -70.76
CA ILE A 325 -49.41 -31.56 -70.65
C ILE A 325 -49.26 -32.84 -71.49
N GLU A 326 -49.15 -32.85 -72.81
CA GLU A 326 -49.28 -34.11 -73.52
C GLU A 326 -48.12 -35.05 -73.34
N GLU A 327 -46.93 -34.64 -72.89
CA GLU A 327 -45.86 -35.61 -72.61
C GLU A 327 -44.80 -35.24 -71.53
N SER A 328 -45.03 -34.89 -70.23
CA SER A 328 -46.07 -35.03 -69.17
C SER A 328 -47.16 -36.09 -69.30
N GLY A 329 -47.77 -36.29 -70.45
CA GLY A 329 -48.14 -37.61 -70.92
C GLY A 329 -47.03 -38.71 -71.05
N ARG A 330 -45.70 -38.47 -70.91
CA ARG A 330 -44.60 -39.49 -71.06
C ARG A 330 -44.11 -39.83 -69.69
N GLN A 331 -44.16 -38.83 -68.84
CA GLN A 331 -44.42 -39.00 -67.42
C GLN A 331 -45.84 -39.57 -67.17
N ARG A 332 -46.83 -39.46 -68.08
CA ARG A 332 -48.05 -40.31 -68.16
C ARG A 332 -47.75 -41.65 -68.81
N HIS A 333 -46.75 -41.83 -69.67
CA HIS A 333 -46.42 -43.11 -70.29
C HIS A 333 -45.67 -44.02 -69.31
N ASP A 334 -44.87 -43.42 -68.44
CA ASP A 334 -44.30 -44.11 -67.28
C ASP A 334 -45.26 -44.12 -66.08
N LEU A 335 -46.23 -43.18 -66.01
CA LEU A 335 -47.47 -43.43 -65.26
C LEU A 335 -48.42 -44.41 -65.99
N GLU A 336 -48.21 -44.77 -67.26
CA GLU A 336 -48.97 -45.73 -68.10
C GLU A 336 -48.29 -47.09 -68.04
N ASN A 337 -47.02 -47.14 -67.72
CA ASN A 337 -46.33 -48.35 -67.31
C ASN A 337 -46.63 -48.60 -65.81
N ASN A 338 -46.78 -47.54 -65.01
CA ASN A 338 -47.52 -47.63 -63.74
C ASN A 338 -49.02 -47.80 -63.93
N LEU A 339 -49.62 -47.42 -65.07
CA LEU A 339 -51.01 -47.69 -65.43
C LEU A 339 -51.10 -49.11 -65.93
N LYS A 340 -50.10 -49.71 -66.58
CA LYS A 340 -50.00 -51.15 -66.87
C LYS A 340 -49.84 -51.95 -65.61
N LYS A 341 -49.25 -51.34 -64.59
CA LYS A 341 -49.29 -51.84 -63.21
C LYS A 341 -50.65 -51.61 -62.56
N LYS A 342 -51.29 -50.44 -62.72
CA LYS A 342 -52.65 -50.14 -62.26
C LYS A 342 -53.74 -50.78 -63.12
N GLU A 343 -53.42 -51.31 -64.29
CA GLU A 343 -54.17 -52.07 -65.30
C GLU A 343 -53.81 -53.51 -65.14
N SER A 344 -52.70 -53.88 -64.50
CA SER A 344 -52.59 -55.17 -63.85
C SER A 344 -53.46 -55.17 -62.58
N GLU A 345 -53.55 -54.04 -61.85
CA GLU A 345 -54.51 -53.86 -60.75
C GLU A 345 -55.95 -53.58 -61.21
N LEU A 346 -56.17 -53.02 -62.40
CA LEU A 346 -57.46 -52.77 -63.06
C LEU A 346 -57.79 -53.90 -64.02
N HIS A 347 -56.86 -54.78 -64.36
CA HIS A 347 -57.13 -56.14 -64.86
C HIS A 347 -57.39 -57.07 -63.68
N SER A 348 -56.85 -56.80 -62.50
CA SER A 348 -57.35 -57.40 -61.26
C SER A 348 -58.72 -56.82 -60.86
N ALA A 349 -58.97 -55.53 -61.08
CA ALA A 349 -60.27 -54.91 -60.86
C ALA A 349 -61.25 -55.16 -62.03
N ASN A 350 -60.77 -55.43 -63.25
CA ASN A 350 -61.54 -55.93 -64.39
C ASN A 350 -61.70 -57.42 -64.30
N SER A 351 -60.83 -58.16 -63.62
CA SER A 351 -61.10 -59.55 -63.25
C SER A 351 -62.16 -59.56 -62.15
N LYS A 352 -62.18 -58.56 -61.25
CA LYS A 352 -63.33 -58.29 -60.35
C LYS A 352 -64.55 -57.70 -61.08
N LEU A 353 -64.37 -56.93 -62.16
CA LEU A 353 -65.44 -56.44 -63.02
C LEU A 353 -65.94 -57.53 -63.96
N GLU A 354 -65.12 -58.54 -64.28
CA GLU A 354 -65.44 -59.76 -65.02
C GLU A 354 -66.09 -60.76 -64.06
N ASP A 355 -65.76 -60.75 -62.77
CA ASP A 355 -66.52 -61.42 -61.71
C ASP A 355 -67.88 -60.73 -61.47
N GLU A 356 -67.94 -59.39 -61.47
CA GLU A 356 -69.18 -58.59 -61.44
C GLU A 356 -69.94 -58.65 -62.78
N GLN A 357 -69.28 -58.78 -63.93
CA GLN A 357 -69.91 -59.01 -65.24
C GLN A 357 -70.30 -60.48 -65.38
N ALA A 358 -69.66 -61.42 -64.66
CA ALA A 358 -70.16 -62.78 -64.47
C ALA A 358 -71.34 -62.79 -63.50
N LEU A 359 -71.40 -61.90 -62.51
CA LEU A 359 -72.54 -61.69 -61.62
C LEU A 359 -73.69 -60.97 -62.33
N VAL A 360 -73.41 -59.97 -63.17
CA VAL A 360 -74.36 -59.27 -64.05
C VAL A 360 -74.77 -60.18 -65.20
N ALA A 361 -73.91 -61.06 -65.72
CA ALA A 361 -74.31 -62.12 -66.66
C ALA A 361 -75.12 -63.21 -65.96
N LYS A 362 -74.92 -63.47 -64.67
CA LYS A 362 -75.76 -64.35 -63.84
C LYS A 362 -77.11 -63.69 -63.52
N LEU A 363 -77.14 -62.39 -63.25
CA LEU A 363 -78.36 -61.59 -63.06
C LEU A 363 -79.07 -61.32 -64.38
N GLN A 364 -78.37 -61.15 -65.49
CA GLN A 364 -78.93 -61.09 -66.85
C GLN A 364 -79.41 -62.47 -67.29
N ARG A 365 -78.78 -63.58 -66.88
CA ARG A 365 -79.36 -64.92 -67.04
C ARG A 365 -80.63 -65.07 -66.20
N GLN A 366 -80.69 -64.55 -64.97
CA GLN A 366 -81.91 -64.56 -64.14
C GLN A 366 -82.99 -63.58 -64.65
N ILE A 367 -82.62 -62.42 -65.22
CA ILE A 367 -83.53 -61.48 -65.88
C ILE A 367 -84.00 -62.05 -67.22
N LYS A 368 -83.14 -62.78 -67.95
CA LYS A 368 -83.49 -63.39 -69.23
C LYS A 368 -84.25 -64.71 -69.05
N GLU A 369 -84.05 -65.45 -67.96
CA GLU A 369 -84.95 -66.51 -67.47
C GLU A 369 -86.27 -65.91 -66.97
N GLY A 370 -86.25 -64.73 -66.35
CA GLY A 370 -87.45 -63.96 -66.01
C GLY A 370 -88.19 -63.43 -67.25
N GLN A 371 -87.46 -63.00 -68.28
CA GLN A 371 -88.00 -62.55 -69.57
C GLN A 371 -88.40 -63.72 -70.47
N SER A 372 -87.79 -64.91 -70.34
CA SER A 372 -88.28 -66.11 -71.00
C SER A 372 -89.51 -66.66 -70.27
N ARG A 373 -89.61 -66.49 -68.95
CA ARG A 373 -90.86 -66.76 -68.20
C ARG A 373 -91.97 -65.76 -68.57
N ILE A 374 -91.63 -64.48 -68.78
CA ILE A 374 -92.58 -63.45 -69.25
C ILE A 374 -92.93 -63.69 -70.71
N SER A 375 -91.97 -64.03 -71.58
CA SER A 375 -92.21 -64.34 -72.99
C SER A 375 -92.97 -65.65 -73.16
N GLU A 376 -92.77 -66.65 -72.30
CA GLU A 376 -93.59 -67.88 -72.28
C GLU A 376 -95.01 -67.58 -71.81
N LEU A 377 -95.19 -66.66 -70.85
CA LEU A 377 -96.52 -66.17 -70.44
C LEU A 377 -97.16 -65.23 -71.47
N GLU A 378 -96.36 -64.50 -72.27
CA GLU A 378 -96.81 -63.67 -73.40
C GLU A 378 -97.11 -64.53 -74.64
N ASP A 379 -96.38 -65.62 -74.87
CA ASP A 379 -96.66 -66.64 -75.89
C ASP A 379 -97.86 -67.51 -75.48
N GLU A 380 -98.13 -67.70 -74.19
CA GLU A 380 -99.40 -68.28 -73.73
C GLU A 380 -100.58 -67.30 -73.89
N LEU A 381 -100.39 -66.00 -73.67
CA LEU A 381 -101.43 -64.96 -73.83
C LEU A 381 -101.71 -64.58 -75.30
N GLU A 382 -100.71 -64.59 -76.17
CA GLU A 382 -100.83 -64.27 -77.60
C GLU A 382 -101.35 -65.49 -78.39
N ASN A 383 -101.01 -66.73 -77.98
CA ASN A 383 -101.70 -67.94 -78.45
C ASN A 383 -103.19 -67.93 -78.05
N GLU A 384 -103.54 -67.36 -76.90
CA GLU A 384 -104.94 -67.13 -76.51
C GLU A 384 -105.63 -66.02 -77.33
N ARG A 385 -104.89 -64.98 -77.77
CA ARG A 385 -105.44 -63.85 -78.56
C ARG A 385 -105.55 -64.12 -80.06
N GLN A 386 -104.64 -64.86 -80.69
CA GLN A 386 -104.71 -65.11 -82.14
C GLN A 386 -105.51 -66.37 -82.50
N SER A 387 -105.65 -67.32 -81.58
CA SER A 387 -106.75 -68.31 -81.63
C SER A 387 -108.11 -67.60 -81.78
N ARG A 388 -108.25 -66.38 -81.21
CA ARG A 388 -109.41 -65.50 -81.37
C ARG A 388 -109.47 -64.79 -82.73
N SER A 389 -108.37 -64.25 -83.24
CA SER A 389 -108.36 -63.56 -84.55
C SER A 389 -108.52 -64.51 -85.75
N LYS A 390 -108.08 -65.77 -85.63
CA LYS A 390 -108.38 -66.82 -86.61
C LYS A 390 -109.88 -67.13 -86.69
N ALA A 391 -110.66 -66.82 -85.65
CA ALA A 391 -112.12 -66.90 -85.68
C ALA A 391 -112.79 -65.70 -86.38
N ASP A 392 -112.18 -64.50 -86.40
CA ASP A 392 -112.81 -63.28 -86.94
C ASP A 392 -112.54 -63.01 -88.43
N ARG A 393 -111.43 -63.46 -89.04
CA ARG A 393 -111.19 -63.25 -90.49
C ARG A 393 -111.65 -64.38 -91.39
N ALA A 394 -111.80 -65.60 -90.86
CA ALA A 394 -112.66 -66.63 -91.47
C ALA A 394 -114.12 -66.14 -91.65
N LYS A 395 -114.50 -65.04 -90.98
CA LYS A 395 -115.76 -64.33 -91.17
C LYS A 395 -115.74 -63.28 -92.30
N ALA A 396 -114.56 -62.76 -92.66
CA ALA A 396 -114.39 -61.71 -93.68
C ALA A 396 -114.19 -62.30 -95.10
N ASP A 397 -113.53 -63.45 -95.20
CA ASP A 397 -113.52 -64.25 -96.45
C ASP A 397 -114.95 -64.61 -96.91
N ALA A 398 -115.92 -64.67 -95.99
CA ALA A 398 -117.33 -64.90 -96.32
C ALA A 398 -118.12 -63.65 -96.76
N GLN A 399 -117.55 -62.43 -96.72
CA GLN A 399 -118.33 -61.17 -96.91
C GLN A 399 -117.94 -60.33 -98.14
N ARG A 400 -116.80 -60.56 -98.81
CA ARG A 400 -116.49 -59.92 -100.13
C ARG A 400 -116.56 -60.84 -101.33
N GLU A 401 -116.66 -62.15 -101.13
CA GLU A 401 -117.37 -63.04 -102.08
C GLU A 401 -118.86 -62.62 -102.27
N LEU A 402 -119.34 -61.56 -101.61
CA LEU A 402 -120.66 -60.94 -101.75
C LEU A 402 -120.66 -59.57 -102.49
N GLU A 403 -119.49 -58.96 -102.78
CA GLU A 403 -119.35 -57.81 -103.71
C GLU A 403 -118.64 -58.20 -105.03
N GLU A 404 -118.51 -59.51 -105.27
CA GLU A 404 -119.20 -60.12 -106.40
C GLU A 404 -120.28 -59.23 -107.03
N LEU A 405 -120.43 -59.39 -108.34
CA LEU A 405 -121.72 -59.18 -109.02
C LEU A 405 -122.22 -57.72 -109.10
N GLY A 406 -121.51 -56.78 -108.49
CA GLY A 406 -122.06 -55.48 -108.16
C GLY A 406 -121.21 -54.32 -108.63
N LYS A 407 -120.81 -54.30 -109.90
CA LYS A 407 -121.15 -53.21 -110.81
C LYS A 407 -120.07 -53.12 -111.89
N LEU A 408 -120.36 -53.66 -113.07
CA LEU A 408 -121.19 -52.93 -114.02
C LEU A 408 -120.73 -51.48 -114.09
N LYS A 409 -120.26 -51.15 -115.29
CA LYS A 409 -120.90 -50.05 -116.03
C LYS A 409 -120.41 -48.70 -115.50
N TYR A 410 -120.24 -47.82 -116.44
CA TYR A 410 -119.85 -46.45 -116.18
C TYR A 410 -118.37 -46.34 -115.81
N ASP A 411 -117.60 -45.55 -116.50
CA ASP A 411 -117.91 -44.59 -117.53
C ASP A 411 -116.50 -44.14 -117.95
N VAL A 412 -116.24 -43.88 -119.23
CA VAL A 412 -116.69 -42.64 -119.87
C VAL A 412 -116.28 -41.44 -119.02
N MET A 413 -115.87 -40.39 -119.72
CA MET A 413 -115.67 -39.07 -119.15
C MET A 413 -114.41 -38.94 -118.26
N CYS A 414 -113.57 -37.96 -118.48
CA CYS A 414 -113.64 -36.85 -119.40
C CYS A 414 -112.30 -36.13 -119.36
N CYS A 415 -111.87 -35.69 -120.55
CA CYS A 415 -111.11 -34.47 -120.84
C CYS A 415 -109.79 -34.21 -120.11
#